data_AF-A0A2N2NS55-F1
#
_entry.id   AF-A0A2N2NS55-F1
#
_cell.length_a   1.000
_cell.length_b   1.000
_cell.length_c   1.000
_cell.angle_alpha   90.00
_cell.angle_beta   90.00
_cell.angle_gamma   90.00
#
_symmetry.space_group_name_H-M   'P 1'
#
loop_
_entity.id
_entity.type
_entity.pdbx_description
1 polymer ?
#
loop_
_entity_poly.entity_id
_entity_poly.type
_entity_poly.pdbx_seq_one_letter_code
_entity_poly.pdbx_strand_id
1 'polypeptide(L)'
;MTRMNQYDMGRAFEYGIASQIMNSIPIKIFENSSMQVAKECFNKMSEDEKRKIYRASKASIEFLISKDNFFNNDYLEIQIQSDQTGKSGDVRDILIKNNSSQTEIGISAKNRHYAVKHSRLSESINFGRDWFEMDCSKEYFENITPIFTELRELKTKGIKWRDIPNKKSKYYEPILSAFSKEMTNLYLRDPFQLANGILKYLLGAYDFYKIIKENGSVTIISFNLYGNLNWGPKLPIPNRLIEISMKENSDTTLLMTFDKGWQISFRIHNASTIVEPSLKFDIEPVGFPSNLSRHIIEYT
;
A
#
# COMPACT_ATOMS: atom_id res chain seq x y z
N MET A 1 -5.34 29.97 -2.65
CA MET A 1 -4.55 28.80 -2.23
C MET A 1 -4.93 27.62 -3.12
N THR A 2 -3.99 27.06 -3.86
CA THR A 2 -4.21 25.85 -4.66
C THR A 2 -4.58 24.72 -3.71
N ARG A 3 -5.72 24.04 -3.95
CA ARG A 3 -6.10 22.86 -3.18
C ARG A 3 -5.04 21.81 -3.43
N MET A 4 -4.22 21.56 -2.42
CA MET A 4 -3.20 20.53 -2.52
C MET A 4 -3.83 19.16 -2.74
N ASN A 5 -3.10 18.34 -3.50
CA ASN A 5 -3.53 16.98 -3.79
C ASN A 5 -3.09 16.01 -2.67
N GLN A 6 -3.52 14.76 -2.77
CA GLN A 6 -3.17 13.70 -1.82
C GLN A 6 -1.67 13.40 -1.79
N TYR A 7 -0.97 13.60 -2.91
CA TYR A 7 0.47 13.38 -3.01
C TYR A 7 1.24 14.37 -2.14
N ASP A 8 0.93 15.66 -2.25
CA ASP A 8 1.57 16.72 -1.46
C ASP A 8 1.36 16.50 0.06
N MET A 9 0.16 16.09 0.46
CA MET A 9 -0.16 15.75 1.86
C MET A 9 0.64 14.54 2.36
N GLY A 10 0.78 13.50 1.54
CA GLY A 10 1.57 12.31 1.86
C GLY A 10 3.04 12.65 2.09
N ARG A 11 3.64 13.36 1.12
CA ARG A 11 5.04 13.82 1.19
C ARG A 11 5.31 14.73 2.37
N ALA A 12 4.38 15.64 2.69
CA ALA A 12 4.51 16.47 3.87
C ALA A 12 4.47 15.68 5.18
N PHE A 13 3.65 14.63 5.26
CA PHE A 13 3.59 13.77 6.43
C PHE A 13 4.84 12.90 6.59
N GLU A 14 5.38 12.36 5.49
CA GLU A 14 6.68 11.69 5.49
C GLU A 14 7.78 12.58 6.08
N TYR A 15 7.86 13.84 5.63
CA TYR A 15 8.81 14.80 6.20
C TYR A 15 8.56 15.07 7.69
N GLY A 16 7.31 15.20 8.12
CA GLY A 16 6.99 15.37 9.54
C GLY A 16 7.51 14.23 10.41
N ILE A 17 7.34 12.98 9.96
CA ILE A 17 7.86 11.79 10.63
C ILE A 17 9.38 11.80 10.66
N ALA A 18 10.03 12.00 9.51
CA ALA A 18 11.49 12.05 9.42
C ALA A 18 12.08 13.17 10.30
N SER A 19 11.49 14.36 10.25
CA SER A 19 11.89 15.49 11.09
C SER A 19 11.76 15.20 12.56
N GLN A 20 10.72 14.50 12.98
CA GLN A 20 10.58 14.15 14.39
C GLN A 20 11.63 13.14 14.84
N ILE A 21 11.98 12.15 14.00
CA ILE A 21 13.08 11.22 14.30
C ILE A 21 14.39 11.99 14.44
N MET A 22 14.71 12.86 13.47
CA MET A 22 15.94 13.69 13.48
C MET A 22 16.06 14.57 14.73
N ASN A 23 14.94 15.02 15.28
CA ASN A 23 14.92 15.83 16.51
C ASN A 23 14.94 14.99 17.80
N SER A 24 14.60 13.71 17.73
CA SER A 24 14.42 12.86 18.92
C SER A 24 15.66 12.01 19.23
N ILE A 25 16.47 11.67 18.23
CA ILE A 25 17.63 10.79 18.38
C ILE A 25 18.84 11.28 17.56
N PRO A 26 20.08 10.98 17.98
CA PRO A 26 21.26 11.23 17.17
C PRO A 26 21.23 10.36 15.90
N ILE A 27 21.08 11.00 14.73
CA ILE A 27 20.96 10.29 13.46
C ILE A 27 21.58 11.10 12.32
N LYS A 28 22.27 10.42 11.41
CA LYS A 28 22.81 11.03 10.20
C LYS A 28 21.70 11.14 9.14
N ILE A 29 21.67 12.26 8.44
CA ILE A 29 20.71 12.50 7.37
C ILE A 29 21.36 12.10 6.04
N PHE A 30 20.70 11.22 5.29
CA PHE A 30 21.01 11.02 3.88
C PHE A 30 20.16 11.97 3.04
N GLU A 31 20.74 13.12 2.69
CA GLU A 31 20.05 14.15 1.92
C GLU A 31 19.91 13.73 0.45
N ASN A 32 18.68 13.42 0.03
CA ASN A 32 18.35 13.06 -1.34
C ASN A 32 17.21 13.92 -1.89
N SER A 33 16.91 13.79 -3.18
CA SER A 33 15.83 14.58 -3.81
C SER A 33 14.45 14.33 -3.17
N SER A 34 14.20 13.13 -2.64
CA SER A 34 12.92 12.79 -2.00
C SER A 34 12.77 13.50 -0.66
N MET A 35 13.84 13.62 0.13
CA MET A 35 13.89 14.42 1.35
C MET A 35 13.58 15.89 1.06
N GLN A 36 14.20 16.45 0.01
CA GLN A 36 13.98 17.84 -0.41
C GLN A 36 12.52 18.09 -0.83
N VAL A 37 11.97 17.21 -1.69
CA VAL A 37 10.57 17.31 -2.14
C VAL A 37 9.61 17.21 -0.95
N ALA A 38 9.83 16.26 -0.04
CA ALA A 38 9.00 16.08 1.15
C ALA A 38 9.01 17.33 2.05
N LYS A 39 10.19 17.94 2.25
CA LYS A 39 10.37 19.19 2.97
C LYS A 39 9.66 20.37 2.30
N GLU A 40 9.77 20.49 0.98
CA GLU A 40 9.08 21.52 0.21
C GLU A 40 7.56 21.38 0.30
N CYS A 41 7.04 20.16 0.17
CA CYS A 41 5.63 19.88 0.39
C CYS A 41 5.25 20.34 1.79
N PHE A 42 5.94 19.90 2.84
CA PHE A 42 5.66 20.33 4.22
C PHE A 42 5.66 21.86 4.39
N ASN A 43 6.61 22.57 3.79
CA ASN A 43 6.67 24.02 3.88
C ASN A 43 5.49 24.74 3.20
N LYS A 44 4.92 24.15 2.15
CA LYS A 44 3.72 24.65 1.44
C LYS A 44 2.41 24.41 2.21
N MET A 45 2.41 23.58 3.25
CA MET A 45 1.24 23.33 4.09
C MET A 45 0.79 24.61 4.80
N SER A 46 -0.51 24.71 5.13
CA SER A 46 -0.99 25.72 6.06
C SER A 46 -0.41 25.49 7.45
N GLU A 47 -0.27 26.55 8.25
CA GLU A 47 0.22 26.41 9.63
C GLU A 47 -0.62 25.47 10.48
N ASP A 48 -1.93 25.42 10.23
CA ASP A 48 -2.81 24.46 10.89
C ASP A 48 -2.48 23.00 10.52
N GLU A 49 -2.23 22.73 9.25
CA GLU A 49 -1.86 21.39 8.80
C GLU A 49 -0.45 21.00 9.26
N LYS A 50 0.51 21.94 9.26
CA LYS A 50 1.85 21.71 9.85
C LYS A 50 1.75 21.31 11.31
N ARG A 51 0.91 21.99 12.11
CA ARG A 51 0.68 21.62 13.52
C ARG A 51 0.10 20.22 13.66
N LYS A 52 -0.87 19.85 12.82
CA LYS A 52 -1.48 18.51 12.82
C LYS A 52 -0.46 17.43 12.44
N ILE A 53 0.34 17.67 11.41
CA ILE A 53 1.44 16.78 11.01
C ILE A 53 2.43 16.64 12.17
N TYR A 54 2.91 17.75 12.74
CA TYR A 54 3.85 17.74 13.85
C TYR A 54 3.34 16.92 15.04
N ARG A 55 2.09 17.14 15.47
CA ARG A 55 1.50 16.42 16.60
C ARG A 55 1.36 14.91 16.33
N ALA A 56 0.88 14.54 15.15
CA ALA A 56 0.79 13.14 14.73
C ALA A 56 2.18 12.49 14.72
N SER A 57 3.16 13.16 14.12
CA SER A 57 4.53 12.66 14.02
C SER A 57 5.17 12.51 15.40
N LYS A 58 5.07 13.53 16.26
CA LYS A 58 5.54 13.50 17.64
C LYS A 58 4.97 12.32 18.42
N ALA A 59 3.65 12.20 18.48
CA ALA A 59 2.98 11.11 19.19
C ALA A 59 3.43 9.73 18.68
N SER A 60 3.54 9.57 17.37
CA SER A 60 3.95 8.28 16.78
C SER A 60 5.41 7.92 17.03
N ILE A 61 6.34 8.89 16.96
CA ILE A 61 7.77 8.64 17.15
C ILE A 61 8.11 8.45 18.63
N GLU A 62 7.50 9.20 19.54
CA GLU A 62 7.66 8.96 20.98
C GLU A 62 7.21 7.55 21.36
N PHE A 63 6.08 7.10 20.82
CA PHE A 63 5.62 5.73 21.00
C PHE A 63 6.64 4.71 20.46
N LEU A 64 7.09 4.85 19.21
CA LEU A 64 8.02 3.90 18.60
C LEU A 64 9.36 3.84 19.33
N ILE A 65 9.94 4.98 19.71
CA ILE A 65 11.19 5.03 20.51
C ILE A 65 11.00 4.30 21.85
N SER A 66 9.83 4.43 22.48
CA SER A 66 9.55 3.74 23.74
C SER A 66 9.35 2.22 23.62
N LYS A 67 9.14 1.70 22.40
CA LYS A 67 8.80 0.29 22.15
C LYS A 67 9.81 -0.46 21.30
N ASP A 68 10.62 0.25 20.53
CA ASP A 68 11.57 -0.34 19.60
C ASP A 68 12.99 0.13 19.89
N ASN A 69 13.80 -0.78 20.42
CA ASN A 69 15.16 -0.48 20.83
C ASN A 69 16.08 -0.19 19.64
N PHE A 70 15.66 -0.46 18.40
CA PHE A 70 16.42 -0.08 17.21
C PHE A 70 16.74 1.42 17.18
N PHE A 71 15.81 2.26 17.65
CA PHE A 71 15.99 3.71 17.71
C PHE A 71 17.05 4.16 18.74
N ASN A 72 17.48 3.27 19.64
CA ASN A 72 18.52 3.54 20.64
C ASN A 72 19.92 3.15 20.16
N ASN A 73 20.05 2.60 18.95
CA ASN A 73 21.34 2.21 18.41
C ASN A 73 22.16 3.42 17.96
N ASP A 74 23.48 3.29 18.02
CA ASP A 74 24.42 4.24 17.42
C ASP A 74 24.55 4.05 15.90
N TYR A 75 25.10 5.04 15.20
CA TYR A 75 25.41 4.99 13.76
C TYR A 75 24.19 4.82 12.85
N LEU A 76 23.06 5.40 13.25
CA LEU A 76 21.85 5.42 12.44
C LEU A 76 21.96 6.44 11.30
N GLU A 77 21.37 6.11 10.16
CA GLU A 77 21.16 7.00 9.02
C GLU A 77 19.69 6.94 8.58
N ILE A 78 19.07 8.10 8.34
CA ILE A 78 17.69 8.23 7.87
C ILE A 78 17.64 8.71 6.42
N GLN A 79 16.74 8.13 5.64
CA GLN A 79 16.40 8.59 4.30
C GLN A 79 14.90 8.48 4.02
N ILE A 80 14.38 9.40 3.20
CA ILE A 80 13.06 9.24 2.56
C ILE A 80 13.27 8.53 1.22
N GLN A 81 12.50 7.49 0.96
CA GLN A 81 12.57 6.71 -0.26
C GLN A 81 11.93 7.46 -1.44
N SER A 82 12.46 7.20 -2.64
CA SER A 82 11.91 7.71 -3.89
C SER A 82 10.67 6.94 -4.32
N ASP A 83 9.80 7.56 -5.13
CA ASP A 83 8.62 6.88 -5.69
C ASP A 83 8.99 5.63 -6.53
N GLN A 84 10.23 5.51 -6.99
CA GLN A 84 10.67 4.38 -7.83
C GLN A 84 10.85 3.08 -7.04
N THR A 85 11.23 3.14 -5.76
CA THR A 85 11.40 1.93 -4.93
C THR A 85 10.05 1.31 -4.55
N GLY A 86 9.00 2.14 -4.47
CA GLY A 86 7.61 1.68 -4.38
C GLY A 86 7.17 0.79 -5.55
N LYS A 87 7.77 0.99 -6.74
CA LYS A 87 7.52 0.15 -7.92
C LYS A 87 8.22 -1.20 -7.83
N SER A 88 9.39 -1.29 -7.18
CA SER A 88 10.12 -2.53 -6.97
C SER A 88 9.59 -3.38 -5.79
N GLY A 89 8.50 -2.97 -5.15
CA GLY A 89 7.84 -3.76 -4.11
C GLY A 89 8.17 -3.35 -2.67
N ASP A 90 8.96 -2.31 -2.45
CA ASP A 90 9.21 -1.77 -1.10
C ASP A 90 8.14 -0.72 -0.75
N VAL A 91 7.32 -1.00 0.27
CA VAL A 91 6.21 -0.11 0.68
C VAL A 91 6.61 0.92 1.74
N ARG A 92 7.89 0.93 2.13
CA ARG A 92 8.45 1.80 3.17
C ARG A 92 8.78 3.16 2.55
N ASP A 93 8.20 4.21 3.10
CA ASP A 93 8.43 5.59 2.64
C ASP A 93 9.69 6.18 3.30
N ILE A 94 10.03 5.74 4.51
CA ILE A 94 11.20 6.18 5.29
C ILE A 94 11.99 4.94 5.71
N LEU A 95 13.32 5.00 5.58
CA LEU A 95 14.24 3.99 6.10
C LEU A 95 15.15 4.58 7.16
N ILE A 96 15.37 3.79 8.21
CA ILE A 96 16.34 4.05 9.26
C ILE A 96 17.28 2.85 9.25
N LYS A 97 18.54 3.09 8.91
CA LYS A 97 19.56 2.06 8.74
C LYS A 97 20.61 2.20 9.81
N ASN A 98 21.08 1.07 10.33
CA ASN A 98 22.28 1.03 11.14
C ASN A 98 23.47 0.61 10.28
N ASN A 99 24.38 1.55 10.01
CA ASN A 99 25.50 1.31 9.08
C ASN A 99 26.54 0.32 9.63
N SER A 100 26.62 0.14 10.94
CA SER A 100 27.56 -0.79 11.57
C SER A 100 27.07 -2.24 11.52
N SER A 101 25.79 -2.47 11.81
CA SER A 101 25.18 -3.80 11.85
C SER A 101 24.51 -4.23 10.55
N GLN A 102 24.36 -3.32 9.57
CA GLN A 102 23.67 -3.56 8.30
C GLN A 102 22.20 -3.99 8.50
N THR A 103 21.58 -3.52 9.57
CA THR A 103 20.16 -3.73 9.86
C THR A 103 19.35 -2.48 9.56
N GLU A 104 18.05 -2.64 9.29
CA GLU A 104 17.17 -1.53 8.97
C GLU A 104 15.74 -1.76 9.49
N ILE A 105 15.08 -0.66 9.83
CA ILE A 105 13.62 -0.60 9.99
C ILE A 105 13.06 0.40 8.99
N GLY A 106 11.82 0.21 8.57
CA GLY A 106 11.14 1.20 7.76
C GLY A 106 9.78 1.59 8.29
N ILE A 107 9.33 2.73 7.79
CA ILE A 107 8.05 3.33 8.12
C ILE A 107 7.31 3.60 6.81
N SER A 108 6.05 3.19 6.75
CA SER A 108 5.11 3.58 5.70
C SER A 108 4.18 4.66 6.27
N ALA A 109 4.37 5.91 5.84
CA ALA A 109 3.64 7.07 6.33
C ALA A 109 2.47 7.39 5.40
N LYS A 110 1.24 7.38 5.93
CA LYS A 110 0.02 7.60 5.15
C LYS A 110 -0.84 8.69 5.79
N ASN A 111 -1.36 9.59 4.97
CA ASN A 111 -2.34 10.59 5.39
C ASN A 111 -3.74 10.14 4.93
N ARG A 112 -4.56 9.62 5.84
CA ARG A 112 -5.92 9.10 5.58
C ARG A 112 -6.02 8.12 4.40
N HIS A 113 -5.04 7.21 4.28
CA HIS A 113 -4.97 6.27 3.17
C HIS A 113 -4.65 4.85 3.67
N TYR A 114 -5.58 3.93 3.45
CA TYR A 114 -5.51 2.55 3.97
C TYR A 114 -4.98 1.54 2.94
N ALA A 115 -5.19 1.76 1.65
CA ALA A 115 -4.67 0.87 0.62
C ALA A 115 -3.14 0.72 0.67
N VAL A 116 -2.72 -0.52 0.40
CA VAL A 116 -1.32 -0.95 0.46
C VAL A 116 -0.68 -0.94 -0.93
N LYS A 117 -1.46 -1.26 -1.97
CA LYS A 117 -1.05 -1.22 -3.37
C LYS A 117 -2.19 -0.77 -4.27
N HIS A 118 -1.79 -0.30 -5.44
CA HIS A 118 -2.62 0.31 -6.47
C HIS A 118 -2.43 -0.39 -7.81
N SER A 119 -2.49 -1.72 -7.80
CA SER A 119 -2.19 -2.55 -8.96
C SER A 119 -3.18 -2.32 -10.09
N ARG A 120 -2.78 -2.64 -11.32
CA ARG A 120 -3.63 -2.49 -12.51
C ARG A 120 -3.84 -3.83 -13.20
N LEU A 121 -4.98 -3.95 -13.86
CA LEU A 121 -5.26 -4.99 -14.84
C LEU A 121 -5.32 -4.35 -16.24
N SER A 122 -4.74 -5.05 -17.21
CA SER A 122 -4.87 -4.76 -18.64
C SER A 122 -4.52 -6.02 -19.43
N GLU A 123 -4.79 -6.01 -20.73
CA GLU A 123 -4.41 -7.04 -21.69
C GLU A 123 -2.90 -7.30 -21.77
N SER A 124 -2.06 -6.39 -21.27
CA SER A 124 -0.59 -6.54 -21.27
C SER A 124 0.03 -6.76 -19.89
N ILE A 125 -0.76 -6.69 -18.81
CA ILE A 125 -0.27 -6.91 -17.44
C ILE A 125 -0.50 -8.36 -17.05
N ASN A 126 0.60 -9.08 -16.84
CA ASN A 126 0.59 -10.45 -16.32
C ASN A 126 0.74 -10.41 -14.80
N PHE A 127 -0.38 -10.19 -14.10
CA PHE A 127 -0.36 -10.09 -12.64
C PHE A 127 0.15 -11.38 -11.99
N GLY A 128 -0.06 -12.54 -12.62
CA GLY A 128 0.45 -13.81 -12.11
C GLY A 128 1.97 -13.78 -12.01
N ARG A 129 2.64 -13.33 -13.09
CA ARG A 129 4.10 -13.18 -13.14
C ARG A 129 4.56 -12.13 -12.14
N ASP A 130 3.91 -10.98 -12.13
CA ASP A 130 4.34 -9.83 -11.34
C ASP A 130 4.17 -10.07 -9.82
N TRP A 131 3.16 -10.84 -9.41
CA TRP A 131 2.80 -11.00 -8.00
C TRP A 131 3.26 -12.34 -7.43
N PHE A 132 3.34 -13.38 -8.26
CA PHE A 132 3.57 -14.76 -7.83
C PHE A 132 4.67 -15.48 -8.61
N GLU A 133 5.32 -14.82 -9.58
CA GLU A 133 6.31 -15.45 -10.48
C GLU A 133 5.70 -16.61 -11.31
N MET A 134 4.39 -16.57 -11.56
CA MET A 134 3.65 -17.59 -12.31
C MET A 134 2.83 -16.97 -13.44
N ASP A 135 3.05 -17.35 -14.69
CA ASP A 135 2.30 -16.75 -15.80
C ASP A 135 0.78 -16.96 -15.69
N CYS A 136 0.01 -15.89 -15.91
CA CYS A 136 -1.42 -15.99 -16.17
C CYS A 136 -1.67 -16.88 -17.39
N SER A 137 -2.77 -17.63 -17.34
CA SER A 137 -3.17 -18.51 -18.43
C SER A 137 -3.47 -17.75 -19.73
N LYS A 138 -3.31 -18.44 -20.87
CA LYS A 138 -3.75 -17.91 -22.17
C LYS A 138 -5.25 -17.60 -22.16
N GLU A 139 -6.04 -18.47 -21.52
CA GLU A 139 -7.49 -18.31 -21.38
C GLU A 139 -7.85 -17.00 -20.66
N TYR A 140 -7.12 -16.63 -19.60
CA TYR A 140 -7.31 -15.34 -18.93
C TYR A 140 -7.17 -14.17 -19.91
N PHE A 141 -6.09 -14.13 -20.69
CA PHE A 141 -5.87 -13.08 -21.67
C PHE A 141 -6.91 -13.08 -22.80
N GLU A 142 -7.29 -14.26 -23.30
CA GLU A 142 -8.35 -14.40 -24.31
C GLU A 142 -9.68 -13.83 -23.81
N ASN A 143 -10.01 -14.02 -22.52
CA ASN A 143 -11.24 -13.51 -21.92
C ASN A 143 -11.23 -11.99 -21.71
N ILE A 144 -10.11 -11.39 -21.29
CA ILE A 144 -10.06 -9.96 -20.97
C ILE A 144 -9.74 -9.06 -22.17
N THR A 145 -9.04 -9.58 -23.19
CA THR A 145 -8.52 -8.77 -24.31
C THR A 145 -9.63 -8.06 -25.10
N PRO A 146 -10.79 -8.69 -25.42
CA PRO A 146 -11.88 -8.00 -26.11
C PRO A 146 -12.42 -6.81 -25.31
N ILE A 147 -12.50 -6.96 -23.98
CA ILE A 147 -13.00 -5.93 -23.07
C ILE A 147 -12.06 -4.72 -23.08
N PHE A 148 -10.75 -4.97 -22.94
CA PHE A 148 -9.76 -3.89 -22.96
C PHE A 148 -9.59 -3.24 -24.34
N THR A 149 -9.81 -4.02 -25.42
CA THR A 149 -9.85 -3.47 -26.79
C THR A 149 -10.98 -2.44 -26.93
N GLU A 150 -12.18 -2.75 -26.44
CA GLU A 150 -13.28 -1.78 -26.46
C GLU A 150 -12.98 -0.55 -25.59
N LEU A 151 -12.39 -0.73 -24.40
CA LEU A 151 -11.96 0.40 -23.56
C LEU A 151 -10.95 1.30 -24.28
N ARG A 152 -10.06 0.72 -25.11
CA ARG A 152 -9.11 1.48 -25.92
C ARG A 152 -9.81 2.32 -26.98
N GLU A 153 -10.83 1.78 -27.65
CA GLU A 153 -11.65 2.53 -28.60
C GLU A 153 -12.46 3.65 -27.94
N LEU A 154 -12.99 3.41 -26.74
CA LEU A 154 -13.69 4.45 -25.98
C LEU A 154 -12.74 5.56 -25.55
N LYS A 155 -11.49 5.22 -25.20
CA LYS A 155 -10.44 6.20 -24.92
C LYS A 155 -10.12 7.06 -26.14
N THR A 156 -9.95 6.47 -27.32
CA THR A 156 -9.66 7.25 -28.55
C THR A 156 -10.82 8.20 -28.92
N LYS A 157 -12.05 7.83 -28.58
CA LYS A 157 -13.25 8.68 -28.71
C LYS A 157 -13.41 9.72 -27.58
N GLY A 158 -12.51 9.74 -26.59
CA GLY A 158 -12.57 10.69 -25.47
C GLY A 158 -13.75 10.49 -24.51
N ILE A 159 -14.33 9.29 -24.47
CA ILE A 159 -15.50 8.98 -23.65
C ILE A 159 -15.14 9.03 -22.17
N LYS A 160 -16.03 9.58 -21.33
CA LYS A 160 -15.86 9.60 -19.87
C LYS A 160 -16.50 8.38 -19.25
N TRP A 161 -15.91 7.87 -18.16
CA TRP A 161 -16.46 6.74 -17.41
C TRP A 161 -17.89 6.97 -16.88
N ARG A 162 -18.31 8.22 -16.69
CA ARG A 162 -19.67 8.55 -16.23
C ARG A 162 -20.72 8.45 -17.33
N ASP A 163 -20.30 8.50 -18.59
CA ASP A 163 -21.19 8.52 -19.77
C ASP A 163 -21.44 7.11 -20.32
N ILE A 164 -20.82 6.07 -19.72
CA ILE A 164 -20.99 4.68 -20.11
C ILE A 164 -22.15 4.05 -19.32
N PRO A 165 -23.27 3.68 -19.97
CA PRO A 165 -24.36 2.98 -19.31
C PRO A 165 -23.91 1.58 -18.90
N ASN A 166 -24.38 1.12 -17.73
CA ASN A 166 -24.12 -0.23 -17.22
C ASN A 166 -22.63 -0.63 -17.19
N LYS A 167 -21.72 0.34 -17.00
CA LYS A 167 -20.26 0.10 -17.06
C LYS A 167 -19.77 -1.01 -16.13
N LYS A 168 -20.46 -1.21 -15.01
CA LYS A 168 -20.06 -2.20 -14.00
C LYS A 168 -20.29 -3.61 -14.51
N SER A 169 -21.51 -3.93 -14.96
CA SER A 169 -21.81 -5.22 -15.56
C SER A 169 -21.12 -5.43 -16.91
N LYS A 170 -20.86 -4.35 -17.66
CA LYS A 170 -20.18 -4.44 -18.96
C LYS A 170 -18.67 -4.64 -18.86
N TYR A 171 -18.00 -4.01 -17.90
CA TYR A 171 -16.53 -4.00 -17.82
C TYR A 171 -16.01 -4.57 -16.51
N TYR A 172 -16.55 -4.16 -15.37
CA TYR A 172 -15.94 -4.50 -14.08
C TYR A 172 -16.23 -5.93 -13.66
N GLU A 173 -17.49 -6.36 -13.70
CA GLU A 173 -17.89 -7.72 -13.30
C GLU A 173 -17.21 -8.80 -14.16
N PRO A 174 -17.15 -8.70 -15.50
CA PRO A 174 -16.47 -9.70 -16.31
C PRO A 174 -14.96 -9.75 -16.05
N ILE A 175 -14.32 -8.60 -15.85
CA ILE A 175 -12.88 -8.54 -15.52
C ILE A 175 -12.62 -9.12 -14.12
N LEU A 176 -13.46 -8.81 -13.12
CA LEU A 176 -13.37 -9.41 -11.79
C LEU A 176 -13.59 -10.92 -11.83
N SER A 177 -14.55 -11.39 -12.63
CA SER A 177 -14.80 -12.82 -12.81
C SER A 177 -13.61 -13.52 -13.45
N ALA A 178 -13.02 -12.94 -14.50
CA ALA A 178 -11.83 -13.47 -15.16
C ALA A 178 -10.61 -13.49 -14.21
N PHE A 179 -10.41 -12.41 -13.46
CA PHE A 179 -9.35 -12.32 -12.45
C PHE A 179 -9.55 -13.33 -11.31
N SER A 180 -10.76 -13.48 -10.79
CA SER A 180 -11.10 -14.46 -9.76
C SER A 180 -10.84 -15.89 -10.24
N LYS A 181 -11.25 -16.22 -11.47
CA LYS A 181 -11.00 -17.53 -12.08
C LYS A 181 -9.50 -17.79 -12.22
N GLU A 182 -8.75 -16.80 -12.69
CA GLU A 182 -7.31 -16.94 -12.89
C GLU A 182 -6.55 -17.06 -11.56
N MET A 183 -6.96 -16.34 -10.52
CA MET A 183 -6.44 -16.52 -9.16
C MET A 183 -6.67 -17.95 -8.65
N THR A 184 -7.85 -18.52 -8.87
CA THR A 184 -8.13 -19.93 -8.54
C THR A 184 -7.23 -20.88 -9.34
N ASN A 185 -7.03 -20.64 -10.64
CA ASN A 185 -6.15 -21.44 -11.48
C ASN A 185 -4.68 -21.38 -11.02
N LEU A 186 -4.19 -20.18 -10.69
CA LEU A 186 -2.85 -19.98 -10.10
C LEU A 186 -2.72 -20.72 -8.77
N TYR A 187 -3.75 -20.67 -7.93
CA TYR A 187 -3.77 -21.36 -6.63
C TYR A 187 -3.72 -22.88 -6.80
N LEU A 188 -4.43 -23.44 -7.78
CA LEU A 188 -4.38 -24.89 -8.05
C LEU A 188 -3.02 -25.36 -8.56
N ARG A 189 -2.23 -24.48 -9.20
CA ARG A 189 -0.87 -24.79 -9.65
C ARG A 189 0.13 -24.80 -8.50
N ASP A 190 0.08 -23.77 -7.65
CA ASP A 190 0.92 -23.69 -6.46
C ASP A 190 0.18 -22.94 -5.33
N PRO A 191 -0.50 -23.69 -4.44
CA PRO A 191 -1.25 -23.11 -3.32
C PRO A 191 -0.38 -22.25 -2.40
N PHE A 192 0.85 -22.69 -2.13
CA PHE A 192 1.75 -22.05 -1.19
C PHE A 192 2.31 -20.75 -1.76
N GLN A 193 2.76 -20.78 -3.01
CA GLN A 193 3.29 -19.61 -3.71
C GLN A 193 2.24 -18.51 -3.85
N LEU A 194 0.99 -18.85 -4.20
CA LEU A 194 -0.07 -17.84 -4.29
C LEU A 194 -0.41 -17.24 -2.93
N ALA A 195 -0.64 -18.08 -1.91
CA ALA A 195 -1.05 -17.62 -0.59
C ALA A 195 0.02 -16.76 0.09
N ASN A 196 1.29 -17.16 0.04
CA ASN A 196 2.39 -16.34 0.60
C ASN A 196 2.70 -15.14 -0.29
N GLY A 197 2.72 -15.34 -1.62
CA GLY A 197 3.11 -14.34 -2.59
C GLY A 197 2.23 -13.10 -2.56
N ILE A 198 0.93 -13.25 -2.25
CA ILE A 198 0.02 -12.11 -2.16
C ILE A 198 0.42 -11.13 -1.04
N LEU A 199 0.84 -11.64 0.13
CA LEU A 199 1.30 -10.77 1.20
C LEU A 199 2.64 -10.13 0.85
N LYS A 200 3.57 -10.89 0.29
CA LYS A 200 4.87 -10.37 -0.15
C LYS A 200 4.71 -9.26 -1.20
N TYR A 201 3.78 -9.43 -2.14
CA TYR A 201 3.49 -8.43 -3.16
C TYR A 201 2.83 -7.17 -2.58
N LEU A 202 1.89 -7.33 -1.65
CA LEU A 202 1.08 -6.22 -1.12
C LEU A 202 1.76 -5.46 0.01
N LEU A 203 2.42 -6.16 0.93
CA LEU A 203 3.07 -5.61 2.11
C LEU A 203 4.58 -5.45 1.91
N GLY A 204 5.13 -5.96 0.82
CA GLY A 204 6.54 -5.88 0.49
C GLY A 204 7.39 -6.99 1.14
N ALA A 205 8.68 -6.94 0.86
CA ALA A 205 9.66 -7.94 1.28
C ALA A 205 10.30 -7.66 2.65
N TYR A 206 9.87 -6.62 3.34
CA TYR A 206 10.50 -6.14 4.57
C TYR A 206 9.46 -5.82 5.64
N ASP A 207 9.87 -5.94 6.90
CA ASP A 207 9.04 -5.52 8.02
C ASP A 207 9.01 -3.99 8.12
N PHE A 208 7.88 -3.44 8.55
CA PHE A 208 7.72 -2.00 8.71
C PHE A 208 6.61 -1.60 9.67
N TYR A 209 6.71 -0.37 10.18
CA TYR A 209 5.61 0.28 10.88
C TYR A 209 4.78 1.10 9.88
N LYS A 210 3.47 0.84 9.82
CA LYS A 210 2.55 1.71 9.09
C LYS A 210 2.02 2.77 10.05
N ILE A 211 2.24 4.04 9.72
CA ILE A 211 1.75 5.18 10.50
C ILE A 211 0.70 5.89 9.64
N ILE A 212 -0.53 5.95 10.11
CA ILE A 212 -1.66 6.56 9.41
C ILE A 212 -2.13 7.76 10.23
N LYS A 213 -1.92 8.95 9.68
CA LYS A 213 -2.45 10.20 10.23
C LYS A 213 -3.90 10.38 9.81
N GLU A 214 -4.78 10.57 10.79
CA GLU A 214 -6.19 10.89 10.64
C GLU A 214 -6.48 12.33 11.05
N ASN A 215 -7.76 12.66 11.30
CA ASN A 215 -8.15 13.92 11.92
C ASN A 215 -8.19 13.77 13.44
N GLY A 216 -7.14 14.24 14.10
CA GLY A 216 -7.06 14.24 15.57
C GLY A 216 -6.47 12.95 16.15
N SER A 217 -6.16 11.95 15.33
CA SER A 217 -5.53 10.72 15.79
C SER A 217 -4.49 10.18 14.81
N VAL A 218 -3.56 9.39 15.33
CA VAL A 218 -2.56 8.65 14.55
C VAL A 218 -2.66 7.17 14.90
N THR A 219 -2.77 6.33 13.88
CA THR A 219 -2.75 4.88 14.02
C THR A 219 -1.38 4.34 13.64
N ILE A 220 -0.79 3.50 14.50
CA ILE A 220 0.48 2.83 14.30
C ILE A 220 0.19 1.33 14.22
N ILE A 221 0.64 0.67 13.16
CA ILE A 221 0.44 -0.77 12.91
C ILE A 221 1.79 -1.42 12.67
N SER A 222 2.06 -2.53 13.33
CA SER A 222 3.28 -3.32 13.11
C SER A 222 3.03 -4.41 12.08
N PHE A 223 3.65 -4.29 10.90
CA PHE A 223 3.72 -5.36 9.90
C PHE A 223 5.03 -6.13 10.07
N ASN A 224 5.09 -6.95 11.11
CA ASN A 224 6.25 -7.75 11.48
C ASN A 224 6.17 -9.16 10.84
N LEU A 225 6.36 -9.26 9.53
CA LEU A 225 6.26 -10.53 8.77
C LEU A 225 7.43 -11.46 9.04
N TYR A 226 8.63 -10.92 9.22
CA TYR A 226 9.88 -11.68 9.36
C TYR A 226 10.39 -11.76 10.80
N GLY A 227 9.98 -10.82 11.67
CA GLY A 227 10.34 -10.79 13.09
C GLY A 227 11.41 -9.75 13.42
N ASN A 228 11.64 -8.77 12.54
CA ASN A 228 12.70 -7.78 12.69
C ASN A 228 12.27 -6.54 13.51
N LEU A 229 10.99 -6.39 13.81
CA LEU A 229 10.47 -5.27 14.62
C LEU A 229 10.39 -5.67 16.09
N ASN A 230 10.76 -4.74 16.99
CA ASN A 230 10.66 -4.97 18.43
C ASN A 230 9.24 -4.74 18.97
N TRP A 231 8.42 -3.90 18.33
CA TRP A 231 7.02 -3.74 18.69
C TRP A 231 6.10 -4.55 17.78
N GLY A 232 5.30 -5.42 18.41
CA GLY A 232 4.33 -6.29 17.75
C GLY A 232 4.90 -7.67 17.40
N PRO A 233 4.11 -8.75 17.56
CA PRO A 233 4.59 -10.11 17.34
C PRO A 233 4.77 -10.39 15.85
N LYS A 234 5.58 -11.42 15.55
CA LYS A 234 5.67 -11.94 14.19
C LYS A 234 4.29 -12.37 13.70
N LEU A 235 3.88 -11.82 12.56
CA LEU A 235 2.58 -12.11 11.95
C LEU A 235 2.61 -13.47 11.26
N PRO A 236 1.54 -14.26 11.37
CA PRO A 236 1.44 -15.51 10.65
C PRO A 236 1.24 -15.26 9.15
N ILE A 237 2.10 -15.82 8.30
CA ILE A 237 1.97 -15.75 6.84
C ILE A 237 1.01 -16.86 6.37
N PRO A 238 -0.04 -16.56 5.59
CA PRO A 238 -1.02 -17.55 5.15
C PRO A 238 -0.38 -18.52 4.15
N ASN A 239 -0.88 -19.76 4.15
CA ASN A 239 -0.46 -20.78 3.18
C ASN A 239 -1.65 -21.39 2.42
N ARG A 240 -2.87 -20.90 2.68
CA ARG A 240 -4.08 -21.43 2.07
C ARG A 240 -5.06 -20.30 1.75
N LEU A 241 -5.48 -20.24 0.49
CA LEU A 241 -6.64 -19.48 0.07
C LEU A 241 -7.90 -20.24 0.52
N ILE A 242 -8.78 -19.59 1.27
CA ILE A 242 -10.05 -20.15 1.73
C ILE A 242 -11.14 -19.87 0.71
N GLU A 243 -11.25 -18.62 0.26
CA GLU A 243 -12.34 -18.19 -0.61
C GLU A 243 -11.96 -16.94 -1.40
N ILE A 244 -12.47 -16.86 -2.64
CA ILE A 244 -12.58 -15.61 -3.39
C ILE A 244 -14.07 -15.40 -3.67
N SER A 245 -14.62 -14.28 -3.23
CA SER A 245 -16.04 -13.97 -3.41
C SER A 245 -16.27 -12.49 -3.69
N MET A 246 -17.39 -12.17 -4.34
CA MET A 246 -17.82 -10.79 -4.48
C MET A 246 -18.23 -10.27 -3.10
N LYS A 247 -17.80 -9.06 -2.76
CA LYS A 247 -18.26 -8.39 -1.53
C LYS A 247 -19.78 -8.20 -1.62
N GLU A 248 -20.48 -8.54 -0.54
CA GLU A 248 -21.93 -8.36 -0.45
C GLU A 248 -22.34 -6.92 -0.80
N ASN A 249 -23.41 -6.78 -1.59
CA ASN A 249 -23.92 -5.50 -2.08
C ASN A 249 -22.90 -4.66 -2.87
N SER A 250 -21.90 -5.30 -3.48
CA SER A 250 -20.90 -4.65 -4.33
C SER A 250 -20.68 -5.42 -5.64
N ASP A 251 -20.66 -4.66 -6.72
CA ASP A 251 -20.42 -5.06 -8.11
C ASP A 251 -19.00 -4.69 -8.59
N THR A 252 -18.15 -4.20 -7.68
CA THR A 252 -16.82 -3.67 -8.00
C THR A 252 -15.70 -4.21 -7.13
N THR A 253 -16.03 -5.02 -6.13
CA THR A 253 -15.09 -5.44 -5.08
C THR A 253 -15.13 -6.94 -4.88
N LEU A 254 -13.97 -7.58 -5.02
CA LEU A 254 -13.74 -8.95 -4.56
C LEU A 254 -13.14 -8.95 -3.16
N LEU A 255 -13.47 -9.97 -2.38
CA LEU A 255 -12.83 -10.33 -1.13
C LEU A 255 -12.07 -11.64 -1.34
N MET A 256 -10.81 -11.66 -0.92
CA MET A 256 -10.02 -12.88 -0.84
C MET A 256 -9.74 -13.17 0.63
N THR A 257 -10.21 -14.32 1.10
CA THR A 257 -10.03 -14.78 2.48
C THR A 257 -8.97 -15.87 2.49
N PHE A 258 -7.99 -15.72 3.37
CA PHE A 258 -6.92 -16.68 3.57
C PHE A 258 -6.96 -17.23 5.00
N ASP A 259 -6.24 -18.32 5.23
CA ASP A 259 -6.03 -18.82 6.57
C ASP A 259 -5.25 -17.82 7.45
N LYS A 260 -5.21 -18.09 8.75
CA LYS A 260 -4.49 -17.27 9.74
C LYS A 260 -5.00 -15.82 9.85
N GLY A 261 -6.24 -15.57 9.42
CA GLY A 261 -6.98 -14.34 9.69
C GLY A 261 -6.84 -13.24 8.63
N TRP A 262 -6.15 -13.50 7.52
CA TRP A 262 -6.00 -12.50 6.46
C TRP A 262 -7.24 -12.45 5.56
N GLN A 263 -7.74 -11.24 5.33
CA GLN A 263 -8.72 -10.98 4.28
C GLN A 263 -8.35 -9.70 3.55
N ILE A 264 -8.35 -9.75 2.22
CA ILE A 264 -7.91 -8.65 1.36
C ILE A 264 -9.05 -8.31 0.41
N SER A 265 -9.35 -7.02 0.31
CA SER A 265 -10.32 -6.49 -0.64
C SER A 265 -9.64 -5.94 -1.89
N PHE A 266 -10.22 -6.22 -3.05
CA PHE A 266 -9.78 -5.78 -4.37
C PHE A 266 -10.92 -5.03 -5.04
N ARG A 267 -10.91 -3.70 -4.94
CA ARG A 267 -11.96 -2.84 -5.53
C ARG A 267 -11.49 -2.19 -6.82
N ILE A 268 -12.19 -2.42 -7.92
CA ILE A 268 -11.96 -1.67 -9.16
C ILE A 268 -12.42 -0.21 -8.95
N HIS A 269 -11.53 0.72 -9.27
CA HIS A 269 -11.85 2.14 -9.37
C HIS A 269 -11.15 2.78 -10.57
N ASN A 270 -11.69 3.91 -11.04
CA ASN A 270 -11.07 4.71 -12.08
C ASN A 270 -10.67 6.07 -11.52
N ALA A 271 -9.38 6.34 -11.52
CA ALA A 271 -8.85 7.65 -11.12
C ALA A 271 -8.98 8.70 -12.23
N SER A 272 -8.98 8.26 -13.49
CA SER A 272 -9.19 9.15 -14.65
C SER A 272 -10.68 9.41 -14.88
N THR A 273 -11.00 10.63 -15.33
CA THR A 273 -12.35 10.95 -15.80
C THR A 273 -12.62 10.31 -17.17
N ILE A 274 -11.60 10.26 -18.02
CA ILE A 274 -11.65 9.65 -19.36
C ILE A 274 -11.40 8.15 -19.22
N VAL A 275 -12.01 7.35 -20.10
CA VAL A 275 -11.76 5.91 -20.17
C VAL A 275 -10.28 5.63 -20.39
N GLU A 276 -9.77 4.64 -19.67
CA GLU A 276 -8.43 4.11 -19.83
C GLU A 276 -8.52 2.60 -20.13
N PRO A 277 -7.71 2.05 -21.06
CA PRO A 277 -7.63 0.60 -21.29
C PRO A 277 -6.81 -0.09 -20.19
N SER A 278 -7.04 0.30 -18.94
CA SER A 278 -6.53 -0.37 -17.76
C SER A 278 -7.45 -0.06 -16.59
N LEU A 279 -7.73 -1.06 -15.76
CA LEU A 279 -8.52 -0.90 -14.55
C LEU A 279 -7.60 -0.92 -13.35
N LYS A 280 -7.82 -0.01 -12.41
CA LYS A 280 -6.99 0.13 -11.21
C LYS A 280 -7.71 -0.53 -10.04
N PHE A 281 -6.97 -1.33 -9.27
CA PHE A 281 -7.42 -1.78 -7.97
C PHE A 281 -7.09 -0.78 -6.88
N ASP A 282 -8.02 -0.64 -5.96
CA ASP A 282 -7.78 -0.20 -4.59
C ASP A 282 -7.67 -1.46 -3.74
N ILE A 283 -6.47 -1.78 -3.24
CA ILE A 283 -6.22 -3.02 -2.51
C ILE A 283 -6.01 -2.71 -1.03
N GLU A 284 -6.91 -3.24 -0.19
CA GLU A 284 -6.91 -3.00 1.25
C GLU A 284 -6.99 -4.33 2.00
N PRO A 285 -6.05 -4.62 2.92
CA PRO A 285 -6.27 -5.64 3.94
C PRO A 285 -7.42 -5.20 4.85
N VAL A 286 -8.48 -6.00 4.90
CA VAL A 286 -9.71 -5.73 5.67
C VAL A 286 -9.90 -6.73 6.82
N GLY A 287 -9.21 -7.87 6.77
CA GLY A 287 -9.06 -8.82 7.87
C GLY A 287 -7.58 -9.04 8.16
N PHE A 288 -7.26 -9.12 9.45
CA PHE A 288 -5.90 -9.29 9.94
C PHE A 288 -5.82 -10.46 10.93
N PRO A 289 -4.64 -11.08 11.08
CA PRO A 289 -4.36 -12.00 12.18
C PRO A 289 -4.71 -11.37 13.54
N SER A 290 -5.25 -12.17 14.46
CA SER A 290 -5.66 -11.70 15.79
C SER A 290 -4.52 -11.13 16.63
N ASN A 291 -3.27 -11.50 16.32
CA ASN A 291 -2.08 -11.01 17.00
C ASN A 291 -1.49 -9.74 16.36
N LEU A 292 -2.11 -9.15 15.33
CA LEU A 292 -1.66 -7.88 14.76
C LEU A 292 -1.66 -6.78 15.83
N SER A 293 -0.50 -6.15 16.02
CA SER A 293 -0.39 -5.01 16.92
C SER A 293 -0.79 -3.72 16.22
N ARG A 294 -1.81 -3.06 16.79
CA ARG A 294 -2.32 -1.76 16.39
C ARG A 294 -2.43 -0.87 17.61
N HIS A 295 -1.94 0.36 17.51
CA HIS A 295 -2.08 1.38 18.53
C HIS A 295 -2.65 2.65 17.92
N ILE A 296 -3.56 3.32 18.62
CA ILE A 296 -4.18 4.58 18.19
C ILE A 296 -3.90 5.61 19.28
N ILE A 297 -3.36 6.75 18.89
CA ILE A 297 -3.08 7.87 19.79
C ILE A 297 -3.88 9.06 19.31
N GLU A 298 -4.74 9.59 20.19
CA GLU A 298 -5.40 10.88 19.98
C GLU A 298 -4.40 12.00 20.24
N TYR A 299 -4.32 12.96 19.32
CA TYR A 299 -3.50 14.16 19.46
C TYR A 299 -4.37 15.40 19.28
N THR A 300 -4.37 16.26 20.29
CA THR A 300 -5.09 17.54 20.28
C THR A 300 -4.29 18.65 19.64
#